data_AF-A0AAE1VYP5-F1
#
_entry.id   AF-A0AAE1VYP5-F1
#
_cell.length_a   1.000
_cell.length_b   1.000
_cell.length_c   1.000
_cell.angle_alpha   90.00
_cell.angle_beta   90.00
_cell.angle_gamma   90.00
#
_symmetry.space_group_name_H-M   'P 1'
#
loop_
_entity.id
_entity.type
_entity.pdbx_description
1 polymer ?
#
loop_
_entity_poly.entity_id
_entity_poly.type
_entity_poly.pdbx_seq_one_letter_code
_entity_poly.pdbx_strand_id
1 'polypeptide(L)'
;MFLIYDSGELILEGYRNASFQSDDDDAKSQSDFVFKLNYGMVSLKGSKQASIADSTIEVEYIEASEAAKKAVWMKNYIPELGVVPRIAEQVVIFCNNNGAIAQEKKPRCHHHSKYILRRYHLLREMVSRGVVRKGRISSSKNTVDPLTKPMSQIAHTQHLDKMGLRSMGD
;
A
#
# COMPACT_ATOMS: atom_id res chain seq x y z
N MET A 1 11.70 -12.61 -17.13
CA MET A 1 10.46 -12.36 -16.39
C MET A 1 9.76 -11.19 -17.05
N PHE A 2 8.46 -11.30 -17.33
CA PHE A 2 7.67 -10.29 -18.02
C PHE A 2 6.53 -9.83 -17.12
N LEU A 3 6.14 -8.57 -17.31
CA LEU A 3 4.97 -8.01 -16.65
C LEU A 3 3.77 -8.13 -17.59
N ILE A 4 2.73 -8.80 -17.12
CA ILE A 4 1.49 -9.02 -17.87
C ILE A 4 0.41 -8.11 -17.31
N TYR A 5 -0.31 -7.48 -18.23
CA TYR A 5 -1.47 -6.65 -17.95
C TYR A 5 -2.72 -7.33 -18.52
N ASP A 6 -3.83 -7.17 -17.81
CA ASP A 6 -5.13 -7.62 -18.31
C ASP A 6 -5.75 -6.54 -19.23
N SER A 7 -6.57 -6.99 -20.18
CA SER A 7 -7.21 -6.18 -21.22
C SER A 7 -8.47 -5.41 -20.75
N GLY A 8 -8.77 -5.44 -19.46
CA GLY A 8 -9.95 -4.79 -18.87
C GLY A 8 -9.86 -3.26 -18.75
N GLU A 9 -10.85 -2.66 -18.09
CA GLU A 9 -10.83 -1.23 -17.73
C GLU A 9 -9.64 -0.94 -16.81
N LEU A 10 -8.90 0.14 -17.06
CA LEU A 10 -7.67 0.51 -16.36
C LEU A 10 -7.92 0.96 -14.91
N ILE A 11 -7.89 -0.02 -14.00
CA ILE A 11 -8.10 0.18 -12.56
C ILE A 11 -6.76 0.29 -11.84
N LEU A 12 -6.58 1.40 -11.12
CA LEU A 12 -5.44 1.61 -10.23
C LEU A 12 -5.79 1.16 -8.81
N GLU A 13 -5.03 0.19 -8.30
CA GLU A 13 -5.15 -0.31 -6.94
C GLU A 13 -3.81 -0.26 -6.21
N GLY A 14 -3.86 0.05 -4.92
CA GLY A 14 -2.70 0.02 -4.02
C GLY A 14 -2.82 -1.12 -3.01
N TYR A 15 -1.69 -1.66 -2.62
CA TYR A 15 -1.56 -2.67 -1.57
C TYR A 15 -0.49 -2.17 -0.62
N ARG A 16 -0.68 -2.42 0.67
CA ARG A 16 0.22 -1.90 1.68
C ARG A 16 0.49 -2.87 2.82
N ASN A 17 1.69 -2.76 3.40
CA ASN A 17 2.10 -3.50 4.59
C ASN A 17 3.12 -2.68 5.37
N ALA A 18 3.12 -2.84 6.70
CA ALA A 18 4.09 -2.19 7.55
C ALA A 18 4.50 -3.15 8.68
N SER A 19 5.74 -3.03 9.14
CA SER A 19 6.28 -3.86 10.23
C SER A 19 6.89 -2.97 11.32
N PHE A 20 6.45 -3.19 12.55
CA PHE A 20 6.88 -2.41 13.72
C PHE A 20 8.20 -2.93 14.25
N GLN A 21 9.15 -2.03 14.52
CA GLN A 21 10.48 -2.34 15.07
C GLN A 21 11.16 -3.49 14.34
N SER A 22 11.14 -3.43 13.00
CA SER A 22 11.67 -4.49 12.14
C SER A 22 13.18 -4.45 11.97
N ASP A 23 13.82 -3.37 12.39
CA ASP A 23 15.26 -3.18 12.32
C ASP A 23 15.88 -3.27 13.72
N ASP A 24 16.71 -4.28 13.95
CA ASP A 24 17.29 -4.56 15.27
C ASP A 24 18.36 -3.54 15.70
N ASP A 25 18.97 -2.82 14.75
CA ASP A 25 20.06 -1.88 15.03
C ASP A 25 19.56 -0.54 15.58
N ASP A 26 18.46 0.00 15.01
CA ASP A 26 17.92 1.31 15.40
C ASP A 26 16.42 1.32 15.74
N ALA A 27 15.81 0.14 15.86
CA ALA A 27 14.39 -0.08 16.19
C ALA A 27 13.40 0.61 15.22
N LYS A 28 13.86 1.07 14.04
CA LYS A 28 12.96 1.69 13.07
C LYS A 28 12.08 0.64 12.39
N SER A 29 10.91 1.10 12.01
CA SER A 29 9.88 0.28 11.38
C SER A 29 10.02 0.32 9.86
N GLN A 30 9.45 -0.65 9.15
CA GLN A 30 9.41 -0.69 7.69
C GLN A 30 8.02 -0.33 7.16
N SER A 31 7.99 0.22 5.96
CA SER A 31 6.78 0.61 5.24
C SER A 31 6.92 0.27 3.78
N ASP A 32 5.92 -0.46 3.28
CA ASP A 32 5.96 -1.05 1.96
C ASP A 32 4.61 -0.92 1.28
N PHE A 33 4.65 -0.60 -0.01
CA PHE A 33 3.45 -0.56 -0.83
C PHE A 33 3.72 -0.96 -2.28
N VAL A 34 2.70 -1.52 -2.91
CA VAL A 34 2.66 -1.90 -4.33
C VAL A 34 1.43 -1.27 -4.96
N PHE A 35 1.60 -0.65 -6.12
CA PHE A 35 0.50 -0.20 -6.97
C PHE A 35 0.43 -1.04 -8.24
N LYS A 36 -0.78 -1.45 -8.57
CA LYS A 36 -1.12 -2.22 -9.76
C LYS A 36 -2.03 -1.40 -10.66
N LEU A 37 -1.82 -1.57 -11.96
CA LEU A 37 -2.71 -1.10 -13.02
C LEU A 37 -3.08 -2.34 -13.84
N ASN A 38 -4.36 -2.70 -13.94
CA ASN A 38 -4.84 -3.88 -14.68
C ASN A 38 -3.95 -5.12 -14.55
N TYR A 39 -3.92 -5.69 -13.36
CA TYR A 39 -3.12 -6.87 -13.02
C TYR A 39 -1.60 -6.66 -12.94
N GLY A 40 -1.02 -5.75 -13.74
CA GLY A 40 0.42 -5.48 -13.73
C GLY A 40 0.84 -4.51 -12.63
N MET A 41 1.89 -4.86 -11.88
CA MET A 41 2.55 -3.97 -10.94
C MET A 41 3.30 -2.83 -11.65
N VAL A 42 2.92 -1.58 -11.38
CA VAL A 42 3.49 -0.38 -12.01
C VAL A 42 4.36 0.46 -11.09
N SER A 43 4.20 0.31 -9.77
CA SER A 43 5.05 1.00 -8.79
C SER A 43 5.19 0.15 -7.55
N LEU A 44 6.41 0.07 -7.05
CA LEU A 44 6.76 -0.63 -5.82
C LEU A 44 7.65 0.26 -4.98
N LYS A 45 7.46 0.24 -3.66
CA LYS A 45 8.40 0.79 -2.70
C LYS A 45 8.44 -0.08 -1.46
N GLY A 46 9.65 -0.38 -1.00
CA GLY A 46 9.90 -0.76 0.39
C GLY A 46 10.89 0.19 1.03
N SER A 47 10.63 0.63 2.25
CA SER A 47 11.46 1.65 2.90
C SER A 47 11.44 1.56 4.42
N LYS A 48 12.62 1.78 5.02
CA LYS A 48 12.77 2.04 6.44
C LYS A 48 12.16 3.41 6.78
N GLN A 49 11.33 3.48 7.81
CA GLN A 49 10.74 4.73 8.27
C GLN A 49 11.84 5.67 8.78
N ALA A 50 11.66 6.98 8.60
CA ALA A 50 12.65 7.96 9.03
C ALA A 50 12.68 8.16 10.55
N SER A 51 11.52 8.03 11.21
CA SER A 51 11.35 8.15 12.66
C SER A 51 11.14 6.78 13.29
N ILE A 52 11.59 6.64 14.53
CA ILE A 52 11.18 5.53 15.40
C ILE A 52 9.70 5.75 15.73
N ALA A 53 8.91 4.69 15.60
CA ALA A 53 7.51 4.70 15.98
C ALA A 53 7.37 4.13 17.39
N ASP A 54 6.39 4.62 18.15
CA ASP A 54 6.11 4.17 19.51
C ASP A 54 5.06 3.06 19.55
N SER A 55 4.42 2.75 18.41
CA SER A 55 3.42 1.69 18.32
C SER A 55 3.23 1.17 16.90
N THR A 56 2.69 -0.05 16.79
CA THR A 56 2.25 -0.61 15.50
C THR A 56 1.20 0.29 14.80
N ILE A 57 0.34 0.95 15.58
CA ILE A 57 -0.69 1.86 15.03
C ILE A 57 -0.03 3.05 14.32
N GLU A 58 1.00 3.60 14.94
CA GLU A 58 1.75 4.72 14.38
C GLU A 58 2.44 4.35 13.05
N VAL A 59 3.07 3.18 13.01
CA VAL A 59 3.71 2.64 11.81
C VAL A 59 2.71 2.53 10.66
N GLU A 60 1.52 1.99 10.96
CA GLU A 60 0.43 1.85 10.00
C GLU A 60 -0.07 3.21 9.49
N TYR A 61 -0.15 4.24 10.34
CA TYR A 61 -0.52 5.58 9.89
C TYR A 61 0.54 6.25 9.02
N ILE A 62 1.81 6.03 9.33
CA ILE A 62 2.93 6.52 8.51
C ILE A 62 2.85 5.90 7.13
N GLU A 63 2.78 4.58 7.07
CA GLU A 63 2.74 3.83 5.83
C GLU A 63 1.49 4.20 5.01
N ALA A 64 0.29 4.12 5.60
CA ALA A 64 -0.96 4.47 4.93
C ALA A 64 -0.92 5.88 4.33
N SER A 65 -0.40 6.87 5.06
CA SER A 65 -0.26 8.25 4.59
C SER A 65 0.65 8.33 3.36
N GLU A 66 1.78 7.62 3.36
CA GLU A 66 2.70 7.61 2.22
C GLU A 66 2.08 6.91 1.00
N ALA A 67 1.41 5.77 1.20
CA ALA A 67 0.67 5.10 0.13
C ALA A 67 -0.44 6.00 -0.45
N ALA A 68 -1.20 6.69 0.39
CA ALA A 68 -2.27 7.58 -0.07
C ALA A 68 -1.73 8.78 -0.87
N LYS A 69 -0.60 9.38 -0.46
CA LYS A 69 0.08 10.41 -1.26
C LYS A 69 0.51 9.86 -2.63
N LYS A 70 1.08 8.66 -2.67
CA LYS A 70 1.48 8.01 -3.93
C LYS A 70 0.27 7.72 -4.82
N ALA A 71 -0.83 7.24 -4.25
CA ALA A 71 -2.09 7.01 -4.97
C ALA A 71 -2.62 8.29 -5.63
N VAL A 72 -2.65 9.40 -4.90
CA VAL A 72 -3.05 10.71 -5.42
C VAL A 72 -2.13 11.16 -6.56
N TRP A 73 -0.82 11.03 -6.36
CA TRP A 73 0.16 11.36 -7.40
C TRP A 73 -0.05 10.53 -8.66
N MET A 74 -0.20 9.21 -8.54
CA MET A 74 -0.44 8.31 -9.68
C MET A 74 -1.76 8.58 -10.37
N LYS A 75 -2.83 8.85 -9.62
CA LYS A 75 -4.16 9.16 -10.16
C LYS A 75 -4.14 10.40 -11.07
N ASN A 76 -3.30 11.38 -10.74
CA ASN A 76 -3.14 12.60 -11.55
C ASN A 76 -2.14 12.39 -12.69
N TYR A 77 -1.06 11.65 -12.46
CA TYR A 77 0.02 11.46 -13.43
C TYR A 77 -0.33 10.52 -14.58
N ILE A 78 -1.04 9.41 -14.32
CA ILE A 78 -1.33 8.41 -15.36
C ILE A 78 -2.12 9.00 -16.55
N PRO A 79 -3.15 9.85 -16.34
CA PRO A 79 -3.83 10.51 -17.46
C PRO A 79 -2.92 11.43 -18.29
N GLU A 80 -1.92 12.07 -17.68
CA GLU A 80 -0.97 12.93 -18.40
C GLU A 80 -0.08 12.14 -19.36
N LEU A 81 0.09 10.82 -19.15
CA LEU A 81 0.81 9.94 -20.07
C LEU A 81 0.01 9.59 -21.34
N GLY A 82 -1.27 9.99 -21.44
CA GLY A 82 -2.14 9.66 -22.57
C GLY A 82 -2.58 8.18 -22.61
N VAL A 83 -2.31 7.41 -21.55
CA VAL A 83 -2.66 5.98 -21.44
C VAL A 83 -4.17 5.80 -21.21
N VAL A 84 -4.76 6.68 -20.40
CA VAL A 84 -6.22 6.77 -20.16
C VAL A 84 -6.67 8.22 -20.07
N PRO A 85 -7.90 8.55 -20.51
CA PRO A 85 -8.42 9.91 -20.36
C PRO A 85 -8.52 10.36 -18.90
N ARG A 86 -8.93 9.45 -17.99
CA ARG A 86 -9.03 9.71 -16.55
C ARG A 86 -9.20 8.42 -15.76
N ILE A 87 -8.61 8.36 -14.56
CA ILE A 87 -8.97 7.38 -13.53
C ILE A 87 -10.17 7.94 -12.75
N ALA A 88 -11.38 7.60 -13.17
CA ALA A 88 -12.61 8.13 -12.55
C ALA A 88 -12.79 7.60 -11.12
N GLU A 89 -12.53 6.31 -10.92
CA GLU A 89 -12.78 5.61 -9.66
C GLU A 89 -11.83 6.04 -8.53
N GLN A 90 -12.26 5.81 -7.30
CA GLN A 90 -11.43 6.00 -6.11
C GLN A 90 -10.33 4.94 -6.09
N VAL A 91 -9.08 5.34 -5.83
CA VAL A 91 -7.99 4.35 -5.71
C VAL A 91 -8.19 3.55 -4.44
N VAL A 92 -8.41 2.24 -4.57
CA VAL A 92 -8.52 1.37 -3.41
C VAL A 92 -7.13 1.04 -2.90
N ILE A 93 -6.85 1.31 -1.63
CA ILE A 93 -5.61 0.90 -0.96
C ILE A 93 -5.93 -0.21 0.04
N PHE A 94 -5.46 -1.41 -0.26
CA PHE A 94 -5.68 -2.62 0.52
C PHE A 94 -4.65 -2.78 1.64
N CYS A 95 -5.12 -3.09 2.84
CA CYS A 95 -4.30 -3.44 3.99
C CYS A 95 -4.72 -4.81 4.55
N ASN A 96 -3.75 -5.60 5.02
CA ASN A 96 -3.97 -6.90 5.66
C ASN A 96 -4.21 -6.80 7.18
N ASN A 97 -3.93 -5.64 7.79
CA ASN A 97 -4.02 -5.45 9.23
C ASN A 97 -5.41 -4.97 9.66
N ASN A 98 -6.20 -5.89 10.20
CA ASN A 98 -7.55 -5.59 10.72
C ASN A 98 -7.55 -4.51 11.82
N GLY A 99 -6.48 -4.48 12.63
CA GLY A 99 -6.28 -3.45 13.64
C GLY A 99 -6.14 -2.08 13.00
N ALA A 100 -5.28 -1.94 11.99
CA ALA A 100 -5.09 -0.69 11.27
C ALA A 100 -6.41 -0.15 10.67
N ILE A 101 -7.17 -1.01 9.98
CA ILE A 101 -8.44 -0.64 9.35
C ILE A 101 -9.47 -0.17 10.40
N ALA A 102 -9.54 -0.84 11.55
CA ALA A 102 -10.46 -0.49 12.64
C ALA A 102 -10.07 0.84 13.29
N GLN A 103 -8.77 1.08 13.50
CA GLN A 103 -8.24 2.28 14.16
C GLN A 103 -8.38 3.54 13.30
N GLU A 104 -8.26 3.42 11.98
CA GLU A 104 -8.50 4.57 11.09
C GLU A 104 -9.97 5.03 11.07
N LYS A 105 -10.93 4.19 11.51
CA LYS A 105 -12.34 4.59 11.67
C LYS A 105 -12.59 5.35 12.97
N LYS A 106 -11.88 5.01 14.04
CA LYS A 106 -11.95 5.67 15.35
C LYS A 106 -10.55 5.72 15.95
N PRO A 107 -9.87 6.89 15.96
CA PRO A 107 -8.55 6.99 16.53
C PRO A 107 -8.69 6.78 18.05
N ARG A 108 -8.21 5.65 18.57
CA ARG A 108 -8.29 5.33 20.00
C ARG A 108 -6.97 5.57 20.76
N CYS A 109 -6.05 6.36 20.23
CA CYS A 109 -4.77 6.62 20.89
C CYS A 109 -4.81 7.90 21.72
N HIS A 110 -4.54 7.75 23.02
CA HIS A 110 -4.62 8.80 24.03
C HIS A 110 -3.34 9.67 24.16
N HIS A 111 -2.30 9.42 23.37
CA HIS A 111 -1.10 10.25 23.29
C HIS A 111 -0.62 10.29 21.84
N HIS A 112 -0.75 11.45 21.16
CA HIS A 112 -0.26 11.60 19.79
C HIS A 112 0.76 12.73 19.70
N SER A 113 1.91 12.40 19.11
CA SER A 113 2.81 13.39 18.52
C SER A 113 2.08 14.17 17.42
N LYS A 114 2.34 15.47 17.29
CA LYS A 114 1.70 16.33 16.27
C LYS A 114 1.85 15.77 14.84
N TYR A 115 2.91 15.02 14.57
CA TYR A 115 3.19 14.47 13.24
C TYR A 115 2.29 13.30 12.85
N ILE A 116 1.86 12.45 13.80
CA ILE A 116 0.90 11.37 13.52
C ILE A 116 -0.49 11.92 13.33
N LEU A 117 -0.88 12.89 14.15
CA LEU A 117 -2.16 13.56 14.01
C LEU A 117 -2.31 14.19 12.61
N ARG A 118 -1.25 14.84 12.11
CA ARG A 118 -1.22 15.39 10.74
C ARG A 118 -1.46 14.32 9.68
N ARG A 119 -0.79 13.16 9.78
CA ARG A 119 -0.94 12.04 8.83
C ARG A 119 -2.34 11.44 8.86
N TYR A 120 -2.90 11.29 10.05
CA TYR A 120 -4.29 10.86 10.23
C TYR A 120 -5.28 11.82 9.54
N HIS A 121 -5.14 13.13 9.76
CA HIS A 121 -6.02 14.12 9.13
C HIS A 121 -5.87 14.13 7.60
N LEU A 122 -4.64 14.02 7.09
CA LEU A 122 -4.39 13.93 5.65
C LEU A 122 -5.11 12.73 5.03
N LEU A 123 -4.98 11.55 5.64
CA LEU A 123 -5.68 10.33 5.19
C LEU A 123 -7.19 10.52 5.18
N ARG A 124 -7.75 11.09 6.25
CA ARG A 124 -9.19 11.36 6.32
C ARG A 124 -9.66 12.35 5.27
N GLU A 125 -8.88 13.39 5.01
CA GLU A 125 -9.19 14.34 3.95
C GLU A 125 -9.24 13.64 2.59
N MET A 126 -8.23 12.85 2.24
CA MET A 126 -8.18 12.10 0.97
C MET A 126 -9.34 11.12 0.80
N VAL A 127 -9.75 10.45 1.89
CA VAL A 127 -10.93 9.58 1.90
C VAL A 127 -12.21 10.40 1.76
N SER A 128 -12.35 11.51 2.48
CA SER A 128 -13.55 12.36 2.41
C SER A 128 -13.76 13.01 1.05
N ARG A 129 -12.66 13.34 0.35
CA ARG A 129 -12.67 13.87 -1.02
C ARG A 129 -12.95 12.78 -2.08
N GLY A 130 -13.10 11.52 -1.67
CA GLY A 130 -13.32 10.40 -2.58
C GLY A 130 -12.12 10.10 -3.49
N VAL A 131 -10.91 10.51 -3.10
CA VAL A 131 -9.72 10.24 -3.92
C VAL A 131 -9.23 8.82 -3.69
N VAL A 132 -9.23 8.40 -2.42
CA VAL A 132 -8.76 7.09 -1.96
C VAL A 132 -9.87 6.39 -1.18
N ARG A 133 -10.03 5.09 -1.41
CA ARG A 133 -10.87 4.20 -0.60
C ARG A 133 -10.02 3.16 0.09
N LYS A 134 -10.48 2.71 1.25
CA LYS A 134 -9.80 1.69 2.03
C LYS A 134 -10.32 0.30 1.70
N GLY A 135 -9.41 -0.61 1.40
CA GLY A 135 -9.71 -2.01 1.15
C GLY A 135 -9.18 -2.90 2.27
N ARG A 136 -9.91 -3.97 2.57
CA ARG A 136 -9.42 -5.05 3.44
C ARG A 136 -9.03 -6.23 2.55
N ILE A 137 -7.88 -6.82 2.82
CA ILE A 137 -7.44 -8.03 2.13
C ILE A 137 -6.86 -9.04 3.13
N SER A 138 -6.85 -10.32 2.80
CA SER A 138 -6.12 -11.32 3.59
C SER A 138 -4.62 -11.24 3.25
N SER A 139 -3.75 -11.57 4.22
CA SER A 139 -2.30 -11.62 3.99
C SER A 139 -1.91 -12.50 2.80
N SER A 140 -2.57 -13.66 2.62
CA SER A 140 -2.38 -14.57 1.48
C SER A 140 -2.70 -13.96 0.09
N LYS A 141 -3.36 -12.81 0.05
CA LYS A 141 -3.70 -12.08 -1.16
C LYS A 141 -3.02 -10.71 -1.22
N ASN A 142 -2.35 -10.27 -0.16
CA ASN A 142 -1.64 -9.01 -0.14
C ASN A 142 -0.37 -9.12 -0.97
N THR A 143 -0.30 -8.42 -2.10
CA THR A 143 0.86 -8.47 -3.01
C THR A 143 2.10 -7.80 -2.41
N VAL A 144 2.01 -7.12 -1.27
CA VAL A 144 3.20 -6.55 -0.61
C VAL A 144 3.93 -7.55 0.27
N ASP A 145 3.24 -8.59 0.74
CA ASP A 145 3.79 -9.54 1.72
C ASP A 145 5.12 -10.21 1.27
N PRO A 146 5.32 -10.63 0.00
CA PRO A 146 6.60 -11.20 -0.46
C PRO A 146 7.83 -10.31 -0.26
N LEU A 147 7.61 -9.01 -0.14
CA LEU A 147 8.68 -8.02 -0.04
C LEU A 147 9.12 -7.78 1.41
N THR A 148 8.34 -8.30 2.35
CA THR A 148 8.43 -7.93 3.77
C THR A 148 8.46 -9.14 4.69
N LYS A 149 8.10 -10.31 4.19
CA LYS A 149 7.99 -11.53 4.99
C LYS A 149 8.72 -12.69 4.31
N PRO A 150 9.49 -13.48 5.08
CA PRO A 150 9.94 -14.77 4.59
C PRO A 150 8.72 -15.66 4.36
N MET A 151 8.70 -16.37 3.22
CA MET A 151 7.63 -17.28 2.86
C MET A 151 8.14 -18.44 2.02
N SER A 152 7.32 -19.48 1.87
CA SER A 152 7.66 -20.62 1.02
C SER A 152 7.75 -20.20 -0.45
N GLN A 153 8.55 -20.92 -1.24
CA GLN A 153 8.67 -20.69 -2.67
C GLN A 153 7.32 -20.74 -3.39
N ILE A 154 6.44 -21.65 -2.97
CA ILE A 154 5.08 -21.79 -3.53
C ILE A 154 4.27 -20.52 -3.28
N ALA A 155 4.26 -20.00 -2.05
CA ALA A 155 3.56 -18.77 -1.72
C ALA A 155 4.15 -17.57 -2.50
N HIS A 156 5.48 -17.48 -2.56
CA HIS A 156 6.18 -16.44 -3.31
C HIS A 156 5.77 -16.43 -4.79
N THR A 157 5.80 -17.58 -5.47
CA THR A 157 5.39 -17.70 -6.88
C THR A 157 3.92 -17.32 -7.08
N GLN A 158 3.02 -17.73 -6.18
CA GLN A 158 1.61 -17.33 -6.25
C GLN A 158 1.40 -15.81 -6.12
N HIS A 159 2.21 -15.14 -5.30
CA HIS A 159 2.15 -13.69 -5.20
C HIS A 159 2.76 -12.99 -6.42
N LEU A 160 3.85 -13.53 -7.00
CA LEU A 160 4.44 -12.98 -8.23
C LEU A 160 3.45 -13.03 -9.40
N ASP A 161 2.73 -14.15 -9.58
CA ASP A 161 1.69 -14.22 -10.60
C ASP A 161 0.62 -13.15 -10.36
N LYS A 162 0.16 -12.97 -9.11
CA LYS A 162 -0.77 -11.89 -8.73
C LYS A 162 -0.21 -10.47 -8.94
N MET A 163 1.10 -10.28 -9.04
CA MET A 163 1.73 -9.00 -9.41
C MET A 163 1.84 -8.81 -10.93
N GLY A 164 1.46 -9.83 -11.72
CA GLY A 164 1.64 -9.85 -13.16
C GLY A 164 3.03 -10.33 -13.60
N LEU A 165 3.86 -10.85 -12.69
CA LEU A 165 5.23 -11.28 -13.02
C LEU A 165 5.25 -12.75 -13.44
N ARG A 166 5.62 -13.03 -14.69
CA ARG A 166 5.76 -14.39 -15.24
C ARG A 166 7.15 -14.68 -15.78
N SER A 167 7.63 -15.91 -15.62
CA SER A 167 8.88 -16.38 -16.23
C SER A 167 8.66 -16.74 -17.70
N MET A 168 9.71 -16.65 -18.53
CA MET A 168 9.66 -17.17 -19.90
C MET A 168 9.91 -18.68 -19.80
N GLY A 169 8.89 -19.51 -20.07
CA GLY A 169 9.03 -20.97 -20.01
C GLY A 169 7.82 -21.75 -19.49
N ASP A 170 6.76 -21.06 -19.04
CA ASP A 170 5.47 -21.67 -18.72
C ASP A 170 4.48 -21.58 -19.91
#